data_AF-A0AAE3YNR2-F1
#
_entry.id   AF-A0AAE3YNR2-F1
#
_cell.length_a   1.000
_cell.length_b   1.000
_cell.length_c   1.000
_cell.angle_alpha   90.00
_cell.angle_beta   90.00
_cell.angle_gamma   90.00
#
_symmetry.space_group_name_H-M   'P 1'
#
loop_
_entity.id
_entity.type
_entity.pdbx_description
1 polymer ?
#
loop_
_entity_poly.entity_id
_entity_poly.type
_entity_poly.pdbx_seq_one_letter_code
_entity_poly.pdbx_strand_id
1 'polypeptide(L)'
;MRSGQRAYQSFHREASTGRGWGVWTGSGRRLIGPLNAAGVARAYRRLLAATLLIGVVFTLVGGVLARLGTALVVGCVFAFGAWMAQAWALSREAEFRIEDMMLSELERERLAPLAERIIALERQRREIR
;
A
#
# COMPACT_ATOMS: atom_id res chain seq x y z
N MET A 1 11.33 18.29 17.30
CA MET A 1 10.23 17.31 17.08
C MET A 1 9.07 17.80 16.19
N ARG A 2 9.03 19.04 15.65
CA ARG A 2 7.87 19.59 14.91
C ARG A 2 7.90 19.44 13.37
N SER A 3 8.94 18.85 12.78
CA SER A 3 9.08 18.70 11.31
C SER A 3 8.46 17.41 10.78
N GLY A 4 8.65 16.28 11.48
CA GLY A 4 8.10 14.98 11.09
C GLY A 4 6.58 14.91 11.10
N GLN A 5 5.92 15.50 12.11
CA GLN A 5 4.46 15.56 12.19
C GLN A 5 3.84 16.37 11.04
N ARG A 6 4.50 17.45 10.61
CA ARG A 6 4.03 18.26 9.47
C ARG A 6 4.16 17.51 8.14
N ALA A 7 5.27 16.78 7.95
CA ALA A 7 5.45 15.92 6.77
C ALA A 7 4.44 14.75 6.72
N TYR A 8 4.12 14.17 7.88
CA TYR A 8 3.12 13.11 8.00
C TYR A 8 1.71 13.62 7.70
N GLN A 9 1.34 14.78 8.25
CA GLN A 9 0.04 15.41 7.99
C GLN A 9 -0.11 15.88 6.54
N SER A 10 0.95 16.41 5.91
CA SER A 10 0.91 16.76 4.49
C SER A 10 0.79 15.53 3.61
N PHE A 11 1.49 14.44 3.93
CA PHE A 11 1.36 13.17 3.22
C PHE A 11 -0.05 12.59 3.31
N HIS A 12 -0.65 12.57 4.50
CA HIS A 12 -2.03 12.07 4.68
C HIS A 12 -3.06 12.94 3.95
N ARG A 13 -2.91 14.26 4.01
CA ARG A 13 -3.81 15.21 3.33
C ARG A 13 -3.69 15.12 1.79
N GLU A 14 -2.49 14.83 1.29
CA GLU A 14 -2.23 14.62 -0.15
C GLU A 14 -2.65 13.23 -0.62
N ALA A 15 -2.45 12.19 0.20
CA ALA A 15 -2.93 10.85 -0.07
C ALA A 15 -4.46 10.79 -0.10
N SER A 16 -5.13 11.55 0.77
CA SER A 16 -6.60 11.65 0.81
C SER A 16 -7.19 12.50 -0.32
N THR A 17 -6.40 13.37 -0.98
CA THR A 17 -6.88 14.23 -2.09
C THR A 17 -6.63 13.64 -3.49
N GLY A 18 -5.95 12.50 -3.61
CA GLY A 18 -6.16 11.53 -4.69
C GLY A 18 -5.94 12.01 -6.14
N ARG A 19 -5.10 13.01 -6.39
CA ARG A 19 -4.91 13.55 -7.77
C ARG A 19 -3.62 13.17 -8.49
N GLY A 20 -2.69 12.45 -7.87
CA GLY A 20 -1.55 11.95 -8.63
C GLY A 20 -0.43 11.37 -7.77
N TRP A 21 0.24 10.39 -8.34
CA TRP A 21 1.56 9.96 -7.89
C TRP A 21 2.58 11.02 -8.27
N GLY A 22 3.61 11.16 -7.45
CA GLY A 22 4.81 11.82 -7.89
C GLY A 22 6.05 11.18 -7.33
N VAL A 23 7.11 11.21 -8.13
CA VAL A 23 8.45 10.79 -7.71
C VAL A 23 9.21 12.04 -7.32
N TRP A 24 9.77 12.04 -6.11
CA TRP A 24 10.67 13.09 -5.66
C TRP A 24 12.03 12.89 -6.33
N THR A 25 12.49 13.89 -7.09
CA THR A 25 13.87 13.91 -7.58
C THR A 25 14.78 14.42 -6.46
N GLY A 26 16.04 13.98 -6.43
CA GLY A 26 17.04 14.43 -5.46
C GLY A 26 17.30 15.95 -5.42
N SER A 27 16.71 16.71 -6.36
CA SER A 27 16.71 18.17 -6.40
C SER A 27 15.50 18.83 -5.71
N GLY A 28 14.70 18.06 -4.96
CA GLY A 28 13.52 18.57 -4.24
C GLY A 28 12.35 18.94 -5.15
N ARG A 29 12.39 18.56 -6.45
CA ARG A 29 11.28 18.73 -7.39
C ARG A 29 10.47 17.45 -7.46
N ARG A 30 9.14 17.56 -7.46
CA ARG A 30 8.22 16.42 -7.58
C ARG A 30 7.74 16.31 -9.03
N LEU A 31 8.06 15.21 -9.69
CA LEU A 31 7.46 14.86 -10.97
C LEU A 31 6.07 14.30 -10.69
N ILE A 32 5.02 15.11 -10.89
CA ILE A 32 3.63 14.69 -10.69
C ILE A 32 3.09 14.18 -12.02
N GLY A 33 2.77 12.89 -12.08
CA GLY A 33 2.12 12.28 -13.23
C GLY A 33 0.59 12.25 -13.05
N PRO A 34 -0.21 12.44 -14.13
CA PRO A 34 -1.68 12.48 -14.03
C PRO A 34 -2.33 11.12 -13.70
N LEU A 35 -1.55 10.05 -13.63
CA LEU A 35 -2.02 8.70 -13.89
C LEU A 35 -2.51 7.92 -12.67
N ASN A 36 -3.20 8.48 -11.67
CA ASN A 36 -3.57 7.86 -10.36
C ASN A 36 -3.71 6.29 -10.33
N ALA A 37 -3.42 5.64 -9.19
CA ALA A 37 -3.46 4.17 -9.00
C ALA A 37 -4.68 3.48 -9.52
N ALA A 38 -5.83 4.08 -9.30
CA ALA A 38 -7.08 3.60 -9.86
C ALA A 38 -7.09 3.58 -11.40
N GLY A 39 -6.46 4.56 -12.04
CA GLY A 39 -6.29 4.68 -13.49
C GLY A 39 -5.40 3.59 -14.08
N VAL A 40 -4.21 3.37 -13.53
CA VAL A 40 -3.31 2.28 -13.97
C VAL A 40 -3.96 0.92 -13.76
N ALA A 41 -4.58 0.68 -12.61
CA ALA A 41 -5.31 -0.56 -12.34
C ALA A 41 -6.50 -0.77 -13.30
N ARG A 42 -7.18 0.31 -13.70
CA ARG A 42 -8.27 0.23 -14.69
C ARG A 42 -7.74 -0.07 -16.10
N ALA A 43 -6.64 0.56 -16.51
CA ALA A 43 -6.00 0.30 -17.80
C ALA A 43 -5.50 -1.15 -17.88
N TYR A 44 -4.85 -1.63 -16.81
CA TYR A 44 -4.36 -3.01 -16.73
C TYR A 44 -5.48 -4.05 -16.82
N ARG A 45 -6.60 -3.85 -16.09
CA ARG A 45 -7.78 -4.73 -16.20
C ARG A 45 -8.38 -4.75 -17.60
N ARG A 46 -8.44 -3.60 -18.29
CA ARG A 46 -8.93 -3.52 -19.67
C ARG A 46 -8.02 -4.28 -20.64
N LEU A 47 -6.70 -4.13 -20.47
CA LEU A 47 -5.72 -4.87 -21.25
C LEU A 47 -5.90 -6.38 -21.05
N LEU A 48 -5.95 -6.85 -19.80
CA LEU A 48 -6.19 -8.25 -19.47
C LEU A 48 -7.48 -8.80 -20.09
N ALA A 49 -8.58 -8.04 -20.00
CA ALA A 49 -9.85 -8.43 -20.61
C ALA A 49 -9.76 -8.56 -22.14
N ALA A 50 -9.11 -7.60 -22.80
CA ALA A 50 -8.89 -7.66 -24.25
C ALA A 50 -8.01 -8.84 -24.64
N THR A 51 -6.90 -9.08 -23.92
CA THR A 51 -5.99 -10.20 -24.16
C THR A 51 -6.69 -11.55 -23.95
N LEU A 52 -7.53 -11.66 -22.92
CA LEU A 52 -8.33 -12.86 -22.65
C LEU A 52 -9.32 -13.12 -23.79
N LEU A 53 -10.03 -12.09 -24.26
CA LEU A 53 -10.97 -12.20 -25.38
C LEU A 53 -10.26 -12.65 -26.67
N ILE A 54 -9.13 -12.03 -27.00
CA ILE A 54 -8.31 -12.43 -28.16
C ILE A 54 -7.84 -13.88 -28.01
N GLY A 55 -7.38 -14.27 -26.81
CA GLY A 55 -6.97 -15.63 -26.50
C GLY A 55 -8.09 -16.66 -26.71
N VAL A 56 -9.29 -16.36 -26.23
CA VAL A 56 -10.47 -17.23 -26.43
C VAL A 56 -10.81 -17.35 -27.91
N VAL A 57 -10.86 -16.23 -28.66
CA VAL A 57 -11.11 -16.25 -30.10
C VAL A 57 -10.08 -17.10 -30.83
N PHE A 58 -8.79 -16.93 -30.55
CA PHE A 58 -7.72 -17.71 -31.17
C PHE A 58 -7.78 -19.20 -30.82
N THR A 59 -8.26 -19.53 -29.63
CA THR A 59 -8.48 -20.92 -29.21
C THR A 59 -9.60 -21.58 -30.02
N LEU A 60 -10.67 -20.84 -30.32
CA LEU A 60 -11.83 -21.34 -31.07
C LEU A 60 -11.60 -21.45 -32.58
N VAL A 61 -10.76 -20.58 -33.16
CA VAL A 61 -10.44 -20.59 -34.61
C VAL A 61 -9.67 -21.86 -35.02
N GLY A 62 -8.98 -22.51 -34.08
CA GLY A 62 -8.24 -23.74 -34.35
C GLY A 62 -6.86 -23.54 -35.01
N GLY A 63 -6.23 -24.65 -35.41
CA GLY A 63 -4.94 -24.65 -36.12
C GLY A 63 -3.76 -24.15 -35.27
N VAL A 64 -2.81 -23.46 -35.92
CA VAL A 64 -1.60 -22.92 -35.26
C VAL A 64 -1.95 -21.87 -34.20
N LEU A 65 -3.02 -21.09 -34.41
CA LEU A 65 -3.45 -20.06 -33.47
C LEU A 65 -4.04 -20.63 -32.18
N ALA A 66 -4.54 -21.87 -32.16
CA ALA A 66 -5.14 -22.46 -30.97
C ALA A 66 -4.14 -22.59 -29.81
N ARG A 67 -2.88 -22.96 -30.11
CA ARG A 67 -1.82 -23.04 -29.09
C ARG A 67 -1.48 -21.67 -28.52
N LEU A 68 -1.43 -20.65 -29.38
CA LEU A 68 -1.21 -19.26 -28.97
C LEU A 68 -2.37 -18.72 -28.13
N GLY A 69 -3.60 -19.01 -28.54
CA GLY A 69 -4.82 -18.64 -27.81
C GLY A 69 -4.85 -19.25 -26.41
N THR A 70 -4.53 -20.54 -26.30
CA THR A 70 -4.46 -21.24 -25.01
C THR A 70 -3.39 -20.61 -24.10
N ALA A 71 -2.20 -20.32 -24.64
CA ALA A 71 -1.13 -19.65 -23.89
C ALA A 71 -1.54 -18.25 -23.41
N LEU A 72 -2.24 -17.47 -24.24
CA LEU A 72 -2.79 -16.16 -23.87
C LEU A 72 -3.79 -16.26 -22.72
N VAL A 73 -4.72 -17.21 -22.78
CA VAL A 73 -5.73 -17.42 -21.73
C VAL A 73 -5.05 -17.82 -20.42
N VAL A 74 -4.16 -18.81 -20.44
CA VAL A 74 -3.41 -19.24 -19.26
C VAL A 74 -2.58 -18.09 -18.69
N GLY A 75 -1.86 -17.36 -19.54
CA GLY A 75 -1.10 -16.18 -19.15
C GLY A 75 -1.96 -15.10 -18.48
N CYS A 76 -3.17 -14.85 -18.99
CA CYS A 76 -4.11 -13.92 -18.37
C CYS A 76 -4.56 -14.37 -16.98
N VAL A 77 -4.85 -15.66 -16.79
CA VAL A 77 -5.24 -16.21 -15.48
C VAL A 77 -4.10 -16.04 -14.46
N PHE A 78 -2.87 -16.36 -14.86
CA PHE A 78 -1.68 -16.18 -14.00
C PHE A 78 -1.44 -14.70 -13.66
N ALA A 79 -1.48 -13.82 -14.66
CA ALA A 79 -1.29 -12.39 -14.46
C ALA A 79 -2.36 -11.79 -13.54
N PHE A 80 -3.62 -12.21 -13.68
CA PHE A 80 -4.70 -11.80 -12.79
C PHE A 80 -4.48 -12.31 -11.35
N GLY A 81 -4.08 -13.57 -11.19
CA GLY A 81 -3.74 -14.14 -9.88
C GLY A 81 -2.61 -13.37 -9.18
N ALA A 82 -1.54 -13.04 -9.91
CA ALA A 82 -0.43 -12.25 -9.39
C ALA A 82 -0.88 -10.83 -8.96
N TRP A 83 -1.72 -10.19 -9.77
CA TRP A 83 -2.27 -8.87 -9.44
C TRP A 83 -3.14 -8.92 -8.17
N MET A 84 -3.99 -9.95 -8.02
CA MET A 84 -4.79 -10.16 -6.81
C MET A 84 -3.93 -10.40 -5.57
N ALA A 85 -2.87 -11.20 -5.69
CA ALA A 85 -1.94 -11.45 -4.59
C ALA A 85 -1.25 -10.15 -4.13
N GLN A 86 -0.83 -9.29 -5.06
CA GLN A 86 -0.26 -7.98 -4.74
C GLN A 86 -1.28 -7.06 -4.05
N ALA A 87 -2.52 -7.02 -4.54
CA ALA A 87 -3.59 -6.24 -3.93
C ALA A 87 -3.89 -6.71 -2.49
N TRP A 88 -3.90 -8.03 -2.27
CA TRP A 88 -4.06 -8.62 -0.95
C TRP A 88 -2.91 -8.27 0.00
N ALA A 89 -1.67 -8.39 -0.46
CA ALA A 89 -0.49 -8.03 0.32
C ALA A 89 -0.54 -6.57 0.78
N LEU A 90 -0.92 -5.65 -0.12
CA LEU A 90 -1.08 -4.23 0.21
C LEU A 90 -2.20 -3.99 1.23
N SER A 91 -3.33 -4.72 1.12
CA SER A 91 -4.42 -4.64 2.11
C SER A 91 -3.96 -5.10 3.48
N ARG A 92 -3.24 -6.23 3.55
CA ARG A 92 -2.70 -6.76 4.81
C ARG A 92 -1.66 -5.85 5.43
N GLU A 93 -0.78 -5.26 4.62
CA GLU A 93 0.20 -4.30 5.13
C GLU A 93 -0.46 -3.05 5.72
N ALA A 94 -1.56 -2.58 5.10
CA ALA A 94 -2.34 -1.47 5.63
C ALA A 94 -3.02 -1.83 6.97
N GLU A 95 -3.57 -3.03 7.09
CA GLU A 95 -4.17 -3.55 8.32
C GLU A 95 -3.14 -3.64 9.46
N PHE A 96 -1.98 -4.28 9.21
CA PHE A 96 -0.93 -4.40 10.23
C PHE A 96 -0.41 -3.03 10.69
N ARG A 97 -0.29 -2.07 9.78
CA ARG A 97 0.13 -0.72 10.14
C ARG A 97 -0.90 -0.02 11.05
N ILE A 98 -2.19 -0.25 10.82
CA ILE A 98 -3.25 0.30 11.69
C ILE A 98 -3.22 -0.38 13.05
N GLU A 99 -3.05 -1.70 13.08
CA GLU A 99 -2.94 -2.49 14.30
C GLU A 99 -1.74 -2.04 15.16
N ASP A 100 -0.56 -1.91 14.55
CA ASP A 100 0.65 -1.41 15.22
C ASP A 100 0.46 0.01 15.78
N MET A 101 -0.21 0.90 15.03
CA MET A 101 -0.51 2.24 15.52
C MET A 101 -1.43 2.19 16.75
N MET A 102 -2.50 1.40 16.72
CA MET A 102 -3.43 1.28 17.84
C MET A 102 -2.77 0.63 19.07
N LEU A 103 -1.97 -0.42 18.87
CA LEU A 103 -1.21 -1.06 19.94
C LEU A 103 -0.21 -0.08 20.57
N SER A 104 0.48 0.72 19.75
CA SER A 104 1.43 1.72 20.24
C SER A 104 0.78 2.85 21.04
N GLU A 105 -0.45 3.24 20.71
CA GLU A 105 -1.23 4.22 21.48
C GLU A 105 -1.67 3.63 22.82
N LEU A 106 -2.22 2.41 22.83
CA LEU A 106 -2.62 1.70 24.04
C LEU A 106 -1.45 1.43 25.00
N GLU A 107 -0.30 1.02 24.46
CA GLU A 107 0.92 0.85 25.24
C GLU A 107 1.40 2.17 25.83
N ARG A 108 1.39 3.26 25.05
CA ARG A 108 1.73 4.60 25.57
C ARG A 108 0.79 5.02 26.69
N GLU A 109 -0.50 4.81 26.53
CA GLU A 109 -1.51 5.21 27.51
C GLU A 109 -1.38 4.41 28.82
N ARG A 110 -1.00 3.13 28.74
CA ARG A 110 -0.75 2.29 29.93
C ARG A 110 0.63 2.46 30.55
N LEU A 111 1.68 2.67 29.75
CA LEU A 111 3.06 2.75 30.22
C LEU A 111 3.41 4.15 30.75
N ALA A 112 2.81 5.22 30.23
CA ALA A 112 3.02 6.58 30.72
C ALA A 112 2.77 6.75 32.23
N PRO A 113 1.62 6.33 32.80
CA PRO A 113 1.38 6.47 34.24
C PRO A 113 2.26 5.55 35.09
N LEU A 114 2.70 4.40 34.56
CA LEU A 114 3.63 3.51 35.25
C LEU A 114 5.05 4.10 35.29
N ALA A 115 5.51 4.68 34.18
CA ALA A 115 6.79 5.38 34.12
C ALA A 115 6.81 6.58 35.08
N GLU A 116 5.74 7.36 35.15
CA GLU A 116 5.62 8.47 36.11
C GLU A 116 5.66 7.98 37.57
N ARG A 117 4.98 6.86 37.88
CA ARG A 117 5.04 6.25 39.21
C ARG A 117 6.44 5.80 39.60
N ILE A 118 7.18 5.18 38.67
CA ILE A 118 8.57 4.75 38.93
C ILE A 118 9.46 5.96 39.23
N ILE A 119 9.33 7.04 38.45
CA ILE A 119 10.08 8.29 38.65
C ILE A 119 9.72 8.94 40.00
N ALA A 120 8.44 8.95 40.36
CA ALA A 120 7.98 9.49 41.65
C ALA A 120 8.56 8.71 42.83
N LEU A 121 8.56 7.38 42.76
CA LEU A 121 9.16 6.51 43.79
C LEU A 121 10.68 6.70 43.90
N GLU A 122 11.38 6.89 42.78
CA GLU A 122 12.81 7.20 42.80
C GLU A 122 13.12 8.54 43.46
N ARG A 123 12.31 9.58 43.22
CA ARG A 123 12.46 10.88 43.91
C ARG A 123 12.26 10.73 45.41
N GLN A 124 11.19 10.06 45.83
CA GLN A 124 10.90 9.84 47.24
C GLN A 124 12.03 9.07 47.95
N ARG A 125 12.64 8.09 47.26
CA ARG A 125 13.80 7.36 47.77
C ARG A 125 15.04 8.23 47.96
N ARG A 126 15.26 9.23 47.09
CA ARG A 126 16.40 10.16 47.21
C ARG A 126 16.22 11.17 48.33
N GLU A 127 15.00 11.55 48.68
CA GLU A 127 14.71 12.48 49.78
C GLU A 127 14.83 11.84 51.16
N ILE A 128 14.69 10.51 51.25
CA ILE A 128 14.81 9.74 52.50
C ILE A 128 16.29 9.41 52.83
N ARG A 129 17.21 9.63 51.89
CA ARG A 129 18.65 9.37 52.05
C ARG A 129 19.43 10.66 52.23
#